data_AF-A0A530BX53-F1
#
_entry.id   AF-A0A530BX53-F1
#
_cell.length_a   1.000
_cell.length_b   1.000
_cell.length_c   1.000
_cell.angle_alpha   90.00
_cell.angle_beta   90.00
_cell.angle_gamma   90.00
#
_symmetry.space_group_name_H-M   'P 1'
#
loop_
_entity.id
_entity.type
_entity.pdbx_description
1 polymer ?
#
loop_
_entity_poly.entity_id
_entity_poly.type
_entity_poly.pdbx_seq_one_letter_code
_entity_poly.pdbx_strand_id
1 'polypeptide(L)'
;MSLFQRSRRPRPLPRERLVMDMRDAVVYAIGDVHGCYDELRTLEQRIERDALQFRGRKVIIMLGDYVDRGLNSRRVIEHLMAPPPKGFLRVCLAGNHEVAMLAYLDGYLSREPWLRVGGRETLFSYGVDPERLSALYGSSDEVDARIRSAIPAAHVAFMRTLPAMVCSEQFVFVHAGIRPG
;
A
#
# COMPACT_ATOMS: atom_id res chain seq x y z
N MET A 1 14.70 42.20 -11.19
CA MET A 1 13.56 41.26 -11.32
C MET A 1 14.09 39.86 -11.59
N SER A 2 13.96 38.95 -10.64
CA SER A 2 13.69 37.52 -10.89
C SER A 2 13.52 36.84 -9.52
N LEU A 3 12.28 36.85 -9.03
CA LEU A 3 11.87 36.02 -7.91
C LEU A 3 11.63 34.61 -8.49
N PHE A 4 12.62 33.72 -8.38
CA PHE A 4 12.37 32.30 -8.53
C PHE A 4 11.51 31.85 -7.34
N GLN A 5 10.19 32.02 -7.46
CA GLN A 5 9.24 31.24 -6.68
C GLN A 5 9.45 29.78 -7.08
N ARG A 6 10.28 29.07 -6.30
CA ARG A 6 10.20 27.60 -6.25
C ARG A 6 8.75 27.28 -5.93
N SER A 7 8.00 26.88 -6.95
CA SER A 7 6.67 26.29 -6.81
C SER A 7 6.79 25.21 -5.75
N ARG A 8 6.35 25.51 -4.53
CA ARG A 8 6.28 24.54 -3.44
C ARG A 8 5.29 23.49 -3.92
N ARG A 9 5.80 22.29 -4.22
CA ARG A 9 4.94 21.17 -4.59
C ARG A 9 3.88 21.00 -3.48
N PRO A 10 2.59 20.95 -3.83
CA PRO A 10 1.51 20.97 -2.86
C PRO A 10 1.63 19.76 -1.92
N ARG A 11 1.54 19.99 -0.61
CA ARG A 11 1.66 18.92 0.38
C ARG A 11 0.61 17.82 0.10
N PRO A 12 0.95 16.53 0.24
CA PRO A 12 -0.02 15.47 0.11
C PRO A 12 -1.22 15.72 1.03
N LEU A 13 -2.43 15.56 0.50
CA LEU A 13 -3.65 15.69 1.28
C LEU A 13 -3.67 14.63 2.40
N PRO A 14 -4.24 14.97 3.57
CA PRO A 14 -4.43 13.98 4.62
C PRO A 14 -5.32 12.84 4.11
N ARG A 15 -4.91 11.61 4.40
CA ARG A 15 -5.71 10.41 4.11
C ARG A 15 -6.96 10.36 4.99
N GLU A 16 -8.02 9.80 4.44
CA GLU A 16 -9.31 9.65 5.13
C GLU A 16 -9.17 8.81 6.41
N ARG A 17 -10.01 9.13 7.41
CA ARG A 17 -10.18 8.33 8.62
C ARG A 17 -11.60 7.79 8.61
N LEU A 18 -11.73 6.48 8.42
CA LEU A 18 -13.03 5.85 8.27
C LEU A 18 -13.66 5.56 9.64
N VAL A 19 -14.99 5.63 9.68
CA VAL A 19 -15.80 5.10 10.79
C VAL A 19 -16.61 3.94 10.24
N MET A 20 -16.57 2.80 10.93
CA MET A 20 -17.26 1.59 10.52
C MET A 20 -17.94 0.92 11.71
N ASP A 21 -19.23 0.60 11.56
CA ASP A 21 -19.94 -0.21 12.54
C ASP A 21 -19.51 -1.69 12.40
N MET A 22 -18.84 -2.19 13.43
CA MET A 22 -18.35 -3.56 13.53
C MET A 22 -19.10 -4.38 14.59
N ARG A 23 -20.24 -3.90 15.09
CA ARG A 23 -21.08 -4.69 16.00
C ARG A 23 -21.55 -5.98 15.34
N ASP A 24 -21.47 -7.07 16.09
CA ASP A 24 -21.82 -8.42 15.65
C ASP A 24 -21.09 -8.89 14.38
N ALA A 25 -19.93 -8.28 14.07
CA ALA A 25 -19.08 -8.70 12.97
C ALA A 25 -17.88 -9.50 13.49
N VAL A 26 -17.49 -10.53 12.74
CA VAL A 26 -16.18 -11.16 12.92
C VAL A 26 -15.16 -10.37 12.14
N VAL A 27 -14.14 -9.87 12.83
CA VAL A 27 -13.10 -9.01 12.25
C VAL A 27 -11.76 -9.73 12.27
N TYR A 28 -11.16 -9.85 11.10
CA TYR A 28 -9.80 -10.36 10.93
C TYR A 28 -8.89 -9.19 10.58
N ALA A 29 -7.88 -8.93 11.42
CA ALA A 29 -6.85 -7.94 11.12
C ALA A 29 -5.61 -8.65 10.57
N ILE A 30 -5.15 -8.23 9.40
CA ILE A 30 -3.97 -8.78 8.72
C ILE A 30 -2.88 -7.72 8.73
N GLY A 31 -1.72 -8.07 9.29
CA GLY A 31 -0.54 -7.21 9.34
C GLY A 31 0.17 -7.04 8.00
N ASP A 32 1.42 -6.60 8.07
CA ASP A 32 2.28 -6.30 6.93
C ASP A 32 2.38 -7.48 5.96
N VAL A 33 2.18 -7.21 4.67
CA VAL A 33 2.21 -8.23 3.61
C VAL A 33 3.55 -8.22 2.88
N HIS A 34 4.12 -7.05 2.59
CA HIS A 34 5.42 -6.88 1.99
C HIS A 34 5.69 -7.78 0.78
N GLY A 35 4.78 -7.78 -0.20
CA GLY A 35 4.94 -8.60 -1.40
C GLY A 35 4.88 -10.13 -1.17
N CYS A 36 4.53 -10.62 0.01
CA CYS A 36 4.33 -12.04 0.33
C CYS A 36 2.96 -12.53 -0.16
N TYR A 37 2.79 -12.57 -1.48
CA TYR A 37 1.52 -12.88 -2.14
C TYR A 37 1.00 -14.29 -1.79
N ASP A 38 1.85 -15.31 -1.82
CA ASP A 38 1.43 -16.70 -1.62
C ASP A 38 1.05 -16.95 -0.15
N GLU A 39 1.73 -16.30 0.79
CA GLU A 39 1.43 -16.30 2.22
C GLU A 39 0.10 -15.60 2.49
N LEU A 40 -0.15 -14.44 1.87
CA LEU A 40 -1.42 -13.73 1.98
C LEU A 40 -2.57 -14.62 1.50
N ARG A 41 -2.43 -15.27 0.34
CA ARG A 41 -3.46 -16.17 -0.20
C ARG A 41 -3.68 -17.38 0.71
N THR A 42 -2.62 -17.94 1.27
CA THR A 42 -2.71 -19.05 2.23
C THR A 42 -3.41 -18.63 3.52
N LEU A 43 -3.13 -17.43 4.02
CA LEU A 43 -3.79 -16.86 5.21
C LEU A 43 -5.27 -16.60 4.96
N GLU A 44 -5.63 -15.98 3.82
CA GLU A 44 -7.03 -15.76 3.45
C GLU A 44 -7.82 -17.06 3.38
N GLN A 45 -7.25 -18.13 2.82
CA GLN A 45 -7.90 -19.45 2.80
C GLN A 45 -8.15 -20.01 4.21
N ARG A 46 -7.25 -19.77 5.16
CA ARG A 46 -7.44 -20.17 6.56
C ARG A 46 -8.54 -19.34 7.22
N ILE A 47 -8.56 -18.03 6.97
CA ILE A 47 -9.62 -17.12 7.42
C ILE A 47 -10.99 -17.53 6.86
N GLU A 48 -11.07 -17.87 5.57
CA GLU A 48 -12.32 -18.33 4.94
C GLU A 48 -12.87 -19.59 5.64
N ARG A 49 -12.00 -20.54 6.00
CA ARG A 49 -12.39 -21.77 6.72
C ARG A 49 -12.80 -21.50 8.16
N ASP A 50 -12.02 -20.70 8.88
CA ASP A 50 -12.32 -20.30 10.25
C ASP A 50 -13.67 -19.59 10.35
N ALA A 51 -13.92 -18.66 9.42
CA ALA A 51 -15.13 -17.88 9.37
C ALA A 51 -16.41 -18.72 9.15
N LEU A 52 -16.31 -19.97 8.69
CA LEU A 52 -17.48 -20.86 8.55
C LEU A 52 -18.16 -21.16 9.89
N GLN A 53 -17.43 -21.06 11.00
CA GLN A 53 -17.94 -21.31 12.35
C GLN A 53 -18.82 -20.18 12.86
N PHE A 54 -18.70 -18.99 12.25
CA PHE A 54 -19.38 -17.79 12.69
C PHE A 54 -20.48 -17.37 11.71
N ARG A 55 -21.60 -16.92 12.28
CA ARG A 55 -22.69 -16.29 11.53
C ARG A 55 -22.50 -14.77 11.50
N GLY A 56 -23.17 -14.10 10.57
CA GLY A 56 -23.19 -12.65 10.48
C GLY A 56 -22.13 -12.06 9.55
N ARG A 57 -21.85 -10.77 9.73
CA ARG A 57 -20.94 -10.00 8.87
C ARG A 57 -19.49 -10.40 9.15
N LYS A 58 -18.67 -10.41 8.10
CA LYS A 58 -17.25 -10.74 8.16
C LYS A 58 -16.44 -9.63 7.52
N VAL A 59 -15.44 -9.14 8.23
CA VAL A 59 -14.62 -8.00 7.79
C VAL A 59 -13.15 -8.37 7.88
N ILE A 60 -12.41 -8.12 6.81
CA ILE A 60 -10.95 -8.17 6.78
C ILE A 60 -10.43 -6.73 6.80
N ILE A 61 -9.59 -6.41 7.78
CA ILE A 61 -8.86 -5.15 7.86
C ILE A 61 -7.39 -5.43 7.55
N MET A 62 -6.91 -4.96 6.40
CA MET A 62 -5.49 -5.01 6.05
C MET A 62 -4.79 -3.78 6.65
N LEU A 63 -3.73 -3.97 7.42
CA LEU A 63 -3.10 -2.93 8.22
C LEU A 63 -2.06 -2.08 7.47
N GLY A 64 -1.84 -2.32 6.17
CA GLY A 64 -0.87 -1.59 5.36
C GLY A 64 0.36 -2.43 5.01
N ASP A 65 1.36 -1.77 4.40
CA ASP A 65 2.65 -2.35 4.00
C ASP A 65 2.47 -3.57 3.10
N TYR A 66 1.83 -3.33 1.96
CA TYR A 66 1.58 -4.28 0.89
C TYR A 66 2.75 -4.44 -0.06
N VAL A 67 3.48 -3.34 -0.27
CA VAL A 67 4.64 -3.25 -1.15
C VAL A 67 5.94 -3.40 -0.37
N ASP A 68 7.02 -3.49 -1.13
CA ASP A 68 8.42 -3.56 -0.69
C ASP A 68 8.81 -4.88 -0.02
N ARG A 69 10.12 -5.17 -0.03
CA ARG A 69 10.81 -6.34 0.55
C ARG A 69 10.53 -7.68 -0.14
N GLY A 70 9.28 -7.99 -0.49
CA GLY A 70 8.91 -9.21 -1.20
C GLY A 70 8.77 -9.00 -2.71
N LEU A 71 9.04 -10.06 -3.47
CA LEU A 71 9.13 -10.04 -4.93
C LEU A 71 7.78 -9.97 -5.65
N ASN A 72 6.65 -10.07 -4.94
CA ASN A 72 5.32 -10.12 -5.56
C ASN A 72 4.44 -8.89 -5.21
N SER A 73 5.04 -7.74 -4.89
CA SER A 73 4.30 -6.50 -4.57
C SER A 73 3.22 -6.16 -5.62
N ARG A 74 3.53 -6.27 -6.92
CA ARG A 74 2.55 -6.11 -8.00
C ARG A 74 1.32 -7.04 -7.85
N ARG A 75 1.55 -8.34 -7.62
CA ARG A 75 0.46 -9.33 -7.48
C ARG A 75 -0.37 -9.07 -6.22
N VAL A 76 0.26 -8.62 -5.14
CA VAL A 76 -0.45 -8.20 -3.92
C VAL A 76 -1.40 -7.04 -4.23
N ILE A 77 -0.92 -5.98 -4.90
CA ILE A 77 -1.78 -4.84 -5.25
C ILE A 77 -2.93 -5.25 -6.18
N GLU A 78 -2.65 -6.04 -7.23
CA GLU A 78 -3.68 -6.56 -8.15
C GLU A 78 -4.75 -7.37 -7.39
N HIS A 79 -4.34 -8.19 -6.42
CA HIS A 79 -5.24 -8.97 -5.58
C HIS A 79 -6.06 -8.12 -4.60
N LEU A 80 -5.47 -7.09 -4.01
CA LEU A 80 -6.16 -6.19 -3.10
C LEU A 80 -7.19 -5.29 -3.84
N MET A 81 -6.93 -5.00 -5.12
CA MET A 81 -7.88 -4.30 -6.01
C MET A 81 -9.05 -5.20 -6.46
N ALA A 82 -8.86 -6.52 -6.48
CA ALA A 82 -9.92 -7.47 -6.80
C ALA A 82 -10.97 -7.56 -5.67
N PRO A 83 -12.15 -8.14 -5.91
CA PRO A 83 -13.12 -8.40 -4.84
C PRO A 83 -12.52 -9.25 -3.71
N PRO A 84 -12.92 -9.00 -2.45
CA PRO A 84 -12.50 -9.83 -1.33
C PRO A 84 -13.07 -11.26 -1.41
N PRO A 85 -12.62 -12.18 -0.52
CA PRO A 85 -13.25 -13.48 -0.37
C PRO A 85 -14.78 -13.38 -0.23
N LYS A 86 -15.50 -14.36 -0.77
CA LYS A 86 -16.96 -14.30 -0.85
C LYS A 86 -17.58 -14.16 0.55
N GLY A 87 -18.45 -13.16 0.72
CA GLY A 87 -19.13 -12.89 1.98
C GLY A 87 -18.30 -12.08 2.99
N PHE A 88 -17.13 -11.59 2.59
CA PHE A 88 -16.33 -10.66 3.37
C PHE A 88 -16.43 -9.24 2.80
N LEU A 89 -16.37 -8.25 3.69
CA LEU A 89 -15.93 -6.91 3.36
C LEU A 89 -14.42 -6.82 3.59
N ARG A 90 -13.70 -6.03 2.78
CA ARG A 90 -12.27 -5.78 2.98
C ARG A 90 -11.99 -4.29 2.99
N VAL A 91 -11.26 -3.83 3.99
CA VAL A 91 -10.71 -2.47 4.05
C VAL A 91 -9.19 -2.55 4.08
N CYS A 92 -8.55 -1.79 3.21
CA CYS A 92 -7.10 -1.74 3.13
C CYS A 92 -6.60 -0.39 3.64
N LEU A 93 -5.84 -0.38 4.74
CA LEU A 93 -5.22 0.83 5.27
C LEU A 93 -3.93 1.16 4.53
N ALA A 94 -3.48 2.40 4.61
CA ALA A 94 -2.16 2.79 4.13
C ALA A 94 -1.09 2.47 5.17
N GLY A 95 -0.04 1.73 4.77
CA GLY A 95 1.18 1.61 5.54
C GLY A 95 2.18 2.72 5.21
N ASN A 96 3.31 2.76 5.92
CA ASN A 96 4.36 3.73 5.60
C ASN A 96 5.08 3.40 4.28
N HIS A 97 5.07 2.15 3.83
CA HIS A 97 5.68 1.77 2.55
C HIS A 97 4.88 2.29 1.35
N GLU A 98 3.54 2.20 1.36
CA GLU A 98 2.72 2.83 0.32
C GLU A 98 2.91 4.35 0.28
N VAL A 99 3.06 4.98 1.45
CA VAL A 99 3.32 6.42 1.57
C VAL A 99 4.69 6.78 0.99
N ALA A 100 5.74 6.00 1.30
CA ALA A 100 7.08 6.22 0.76
C ALA A 100 7.14 6.04 -0.76
N MET A 101 6.51 4.97 -1.28
CA MET A 101 6.41 4.72 -2.71
C MET A 101 5.69 5.87 -3.43
N LEU A 102 4.53 6.31 -2.93
CA LEU A 102 3.81 7.44 -3.51
C LEU A 102 4.61 8.74 -3.43
N ALA A 103 5.31 8.99 -2.32
CA ALA A 103 6.18 10.15 -2.19
C ALA A 103 7.29 10.14 -3.25
N TYR A 104 7.86 8.98 -3.59
CA TYR A 104 8.81 8.85 -4.70
C TYR A 104 8.17 9.11 -6.07
N LEU A 105 6.99 8.53 -6.32
CA LEU A 105 6.28 8.69 -7.58
C LEU A 105 5.87 10.15 -7.83
N ASP A 106 5.49 10.87 -6.79
CA ASP A 106 5.17 12.30 -6.82
C ASP A 106 6.45 13.19 -6.73
N GLY A 107 7.60 12.56 -6.56
CA GLY A 107 8.93 13.17 -6.49
C GLY A 107 9.21 13.99 -5.22
N TYR A 108 8.46 13.79 -4.15
CA TYR A 108 8.76 14.29 -2.80
C TYR A 108 9.88 13.52 -2.10
N LEU A 109 10.13 12.28 -2.54
CA LEU A 109 11.22 11.43 -2.08
C LEU A 109 12.12 11.09 -3.28
N SER A 110 13.44 11.07 -3.09
CA SER A 110 14.34 10.56 -4.12
C SER A 110 14.27 9.03 -4.18
N ARG A 111 14.81 8.43 -5.23
CA ARG A 111 14.76 6.97 -5.44
C ARG A 111 15.49 6.20 -4.34
N GLU A 112 16.67 6.65 -3.93
CA GLU A 112 17.62 5.90 -3.11
C GLU A 112 17.10 5.59 -1.69
N PRO A 113 16.47 6.53 -0.94
CA PRO A 113 15.87 6.21 0.35
C PRO A 113 14.79 5.14 0.27
N TRP A 114 13.94 5.17 -0.77
CA TRP A 114 12.91 4.16 -0.96
C TRP A 114 13.51 2.79 -1.33
N LEU A 115 14.51 2.76 -2.22
CA LEU A 115 15.19 1.50 -2.56
C LEU A 115 15.85 0.83 -1.35
N ARG A 116 16.38 1.61 -0.39
CA ARG A 116 16.99 1.07 0.85
C ARG A 116 16.01 0.40 1.79
N VAL A 117 14.71 0.67 1.68
CA VAL A 117 13.67 0.07 2.54
C VAL A 117 12.88 -1.02 1.80
N GLY A 118 13.43 -1.57 0.72
CA GLY A 118 12.82 -2.68 -0.01
C GLY A 118 12.06 -2.28 -1.29
N GLY A 119 12.23 -1.04 -1.76
CA GLY A 119 11.65 -0.60 -3.02
C GLY A 119 12.18 -1.33 -4.25
N ARG A 120 13.37 -1.96 -4.15
CA ARG A 120 13.99 -2.72 -5.24
C ARG A 120 13.13 -3.92 -5.63
N GLU A 121 12.67 -4.67 -4.65
CA GLU A 121 11.83 -5.86 -4.84
C GLU A 121 10.46 -5.48 -5.41
N THR A 122 9.92 -4.32 -5.01
CA THR A 122 8.74 -3.73 -5.65
C THR A 122 8.99 -3.49 -7.14
N LEU A 123 10.08 -2.82 -7.51
CA LEU A 123 10.41 -2.57 -8.91
C LEU A 123 10.58 -3.85 -9.72
N PHE A 124 11.26 -4.86 -9.17
CA PHE A 124 11.38 -6.16 -9.83
C PHE A 124 10.02 -6.80 -10.11
N SER A 125 9.06 -6.68 -9.17
CA SER A 125 7.70 -7.18 -9.37
C SER A 125 6.94 -6.48 -10.51
N TYR A 126 7.36 -5.28 -10.90
CA TYR A 126 6.86 -4.53 -12.06
C TYR A 126 7.71 -4.73 -13.32
N GLY A 127 8.69 -5.65 -13.30
CA GLY A 127 9.59 -5.90 -14.43
C GLY A 127 10.68 -4.85 -14.61
N VAL A 128 10.97 -4.07 -13.55
CA VAL A 128 11.98 -3.00 -13.57
C VAL A 128 13.18 -3.40 -12.73
N ASP A 129 14.36 -3.35 -13.35
CA ASP A 129 15.65 -3.48 -12.68
C ASP A 129 16.30 -2.09 -12.58
N PRO A 130 16.34 -1.48 -11.38
CA PRO A 130 16.85 -0.11 -11.22
C PRO A 130 18.35 0.03 -11.50
N GLU A 131 19.15 -1.02 -11.29
CA GLU A 131 20.59 -1.01 -11.58
C GLU A 131 20.82 -1.08 -13.09
N ARG A 132 20.10 -1.98 -13.75
CA ARG A 132 20.18 -2.11 -15.20
C ARG A 132 19.73 -0.83 -15.89
N LEU A 133 18.67 -0.18 -15.42
CA LEU A 133 18.27 1.13 -15.94
C LEU A 133 19.37 2.17 -15.72
N SER A 134 19.95 2.24 -14.52
CA SER A 134 21.02 3.19 -14.20
C SER A 134 22.29 2.98 -15.04
N ALA A 135 22.58 1.76 -15.46
CA ALA A 135 23.70 1.46 -16.36
C ALA A 135 23.41 1.80 -17.83
N LEU A 136 22.14 1.74 -18.25
CA LEU A 136 21.72 2.00 -19.63
C LEU A 136 21.47 3.48 -19.92
N TYR A 137 21.11 4.26 -18.89
CA TYR A 137 20.74 5.68 -19.04
C TYR A 137 21.72 6.57 -18.29
N GLY A 138 22.12 7.66 -18.94
CA GLY A 138 23.13 8.57 -18.40
C GLY A 138 22.62 9.56 -17.35
N SER A 139 21.30 9.71 -17.20
CA SER A 139 20.70 10.67 -16.27
C SER A 139 19.71 10.02 -15.30
N SER A 140 19.72 10.49 -14.05
CA SER A 140 18.81 9.97 -13.02
C SER A 140 17.33 10.25 -13.35
N ASP A 141 17.05 11.39 -14.00
CA ASP A 141 15.70 11.79 -14.40
C ASP A 141 15.10 10.85 -15.46
N GLU A 142 15.91 10.36 -16.41
CA GLU A 142 15.46 9.37 -17.40
C GLU A 142 15.11 8.03 -16.74
N VAL A 143 15.91 7.60 -15.76
CA VAL A 143 15.65 6.37 -14.99
C VAL A 143 14.33 6.51 -14.21
N ASP A 144 14.13 7.64 -13.52
CA ASP A 144 12.90 7.89 -12.77
C ASP A 144 11.67 7.98 -13.67
N ALA A 145 11.77 8.60 -14.84
CA ALA A 145 10.68 8.66 -15.80
C ALA A 145 10.25 7.25 -16.24
N ARG A 146 11.22 6.36 -16.50
CA ARG A 146 10.95 4.96 -16.87
C ARG A 146 10.33 4.16 -15.74
N ILE A 147 10.85 4.29 -14.52
CA ILE A 147 10.26 3.65 -13.34
C ILE A 147 8.80 4.08 -13.17
N ARG A 148 8.53 5.39 -13.20
CA ARG A 148 7.16 5.93 -13.06
C ARG A 148 6.23 5.42 -14.16
N SER A 149 6.72 5.24 -15.39
CA SER A 149 5.92 4.71 -16.50
C SER A 149 5.61 3.21 -16.39
N ALA A 150 6.44 2.43 -15.68
CA ALA A 150 6.26 0.99 -15.55
C ALA A 150 5.19 0.61 -14.52
N ILE A 151 4.89 1.50 -13.57
CA ILE A 151 3.89 1.26 -12.53
C ILE A 151 2.51 1.68 -13.06
N PRO A 152 1.52 0.77 -13.14
CA PRO A 152 0.20 1.10 -13.67
C PRO A 152 -0.50 2.22 -12.88
N ALA A 153 -1.09 3.18 -13.59
CA ALA A 153 -1.81 4.30 -12.98
C ALA A 153 -2.94 3.84 -12.05
N ALA A 154 -3.59 2.71 -12.36
CA ALA A 154 -4.63 2.13 -11.51
C ALA A 154 -4.11 1.67 -10.14
N HIS A 155 -2.87 1.17 -10.07
CA HIS A 155 -2.25 0.73 -8.81
C HIS A 155 -1.90 1.95 -7.94
N VAL A 156 -1.37 3.01 -8.58
CA VAL A 156 -1.12 4.29 -7.91
C VAL A 156 -2.43 4.90 -7.39
N ALA A 157 -3.49 4.88 -8.21
CA ALA A 157 -4.81 5.37 -7.82
C ALA A 157 -5.36 4.58 -6.61
N PHE A 158 -5.29 3.25 -6.64
CA PHE A 158 -5.66 2.40 -5.52
C PHE A 158 -4.90 2.79 -4.24
N MET A 159 -3.56 2.89 -4.28
CA MET A 159 -2.77 3.27 -3.10
C MET A 159 -3.10 4.67 -2.56
N ARG A 160 -3.53 5.59 -3.43
CA ARG A 160 -3.99 6.93 -3.03
C ARG A 160 -5.34 6.91 -2.31
N THR A 161 -6.21 5.94 -2.63
CA THR A 161 -7.51 5.77 -1.95
C THR A 161 -7.41 5.13 -0.57
N LEU A 162 -6.26 4.55 -0.19
CA LEU A 162 -6.11 3.88 1.09
C LEU A 162 -6.31 4.86 2.27
N PRO A 163 -7.29 4.63 3.17
CA PRO A 163 -7.46 5.42 4.38
C PRO A 163 -6.26 5.26 5.33
N ALA A 164 -6.07 6.24 6.22
CA ALA A 164 -5.06 6.15 7.27
C ALA A 164 -5.46 5.18 8.39
N MET A 165 -6.77 5.06 8.65
CA MET A 165 -7.30 4.28 9.76
C MET A 165 -8.78 3.97 9.59
N VAL A 166 -9.25 2.98 10.36
CA VAL A 166 -10.67 2.70 10.58
C VAL A 166 -10.94 2.66 12.08
N CYS A 167 -11.97 3.39 12.51
CA CYS A 167 -12.47 3.37 13.88
C CYS A 167 -13.85 2.70 13.95
N SER A 168 -14.09 1.95 15.01
CA SER A 168 -15.41 1.53 15.47
C SER A 168 -15.63 2.02 16.90
N GLU A 169 -16.78 1.68 17.50
CA GLU A 169 -17.05 2.00 18.91
C GLU A 169 -16.03 1.34 19.87
N GLN A 170 -15.46 0.18 19.50
CA GLN A 170 -14.60 -0.63 20.38
C GLN A 170 -13.15 -0.73 19.93
N PHE A 171 -12.89 -0.59 18.62
CA PHE A 171 -11.59 -0.86 18.04
C PHE A 171 -11.12 0.30 17.17
N VAL A 172 -9.82 0.52 17.16
CA VAL A 172 -9.16 1.38 16.18
C VAL A 172 -8.07 0.59 15.48
N PHE A 173 -8.15 0.56 14.15
CA PHE A 173 -7.16 -0.06 13.28
C PHE A 173 -6.37 1.03 12.58
N VAL A 174 -5.05 1.02 12.79
CA VAL A 174 -4.09 1.95 12.19
C VAL A 174 -2.77 1.20 12.06
N HIS A 175 -2.00 1.52 11.02
CA HIS A 175 -0.73 0.84 10.73
C HIS A 175 0.29 0.96 11.89
N ALA A 176 0.67 2.18 12.26
CA ALA A 176 1.74 2.40 13.25
C ALA A 176 1.24 2.61 14.68
N GLY A 177 0.09 3.26 14.86
CA GLY A 177 -0.45 3.62 16.17
C GLY A 177 -1.00 5.06 16.24
N ILE A 178 -1.52 5.42 17.41
CA ILE A 178 -2.06 6.75 17.70
C ILE A 178 -1.20 7.38 18.79
N ARG A 179 -0.93 8.69 18.69
CA ARG A 179 -0.43 9.48 19.81
C ARG A 179 -1.63 10.14 20.50
N PRO A 180 -2.00 9.72 21.72
CA PRO A 180 -3.05 10.40 22.49
C PRO A 180 -2.54 11.73 23.04
N GLY A 181 -3.42 12.74 23.11
CA GLY A 181 -3.11 14.09 23.59
C GLY A 181 -3.09 15.13 22.49
#